data_AF-A0A8T9BCV0-F1
#
_entry.id   AF-A0A8T9BCV0-F1
#
_cell.length_a   1.000
_cell.length_b   1.000
_cell.length_c   1.000
_cell.angle_alpha   90.00
_cell.angle_beta   90.00
_cell.angle_gamma   90.00
#
_symmetry.space_group_name_H-M   'P 1'
#
loop_
_entity.id
_entity.type
_entity.pdbx_description
1 polymer ?
#
loop_
_entity_poly.entity_id
_entity_poly.type
_entity_poly.pdbx_seq_one_letter_code
_entity_poly.pdbx_strand_id
1 'polypeptide(L)'
;MFRACALLCLVVFQVRAIEIDVENVESIKKAASIAAYDMVSYYKGNESGQTPGKLPEPPYYWWESGAMWGALIDYWHYTGDTTYNDITIQGLQFQVGIDKDFNPQNESAEMGNDDQAFWAMAALSAAETNFPNSPNPKDPSWLSLAQAVFNEQTSRWDTTTCGGGLRWQVYQINGYDLKNSISNGCLFNIASRLARYTNDDHYSQWAVKVWEWMERIGLIDQEYNVYDNSEATKLNCTQIDHNQWSYNAATMLMGASTMFNYTNGDPVWRTRTQGLIDAIALAYFPNGIMKDICEQYDKCNTDEHSFKAYLSRWMGQSTQMAPFIYDKSIALLKSSANAAAAQCTGGSSGTKCGLKWFLDGTWDGSDGVGQQMAALEVFQSTLVRYIGAPLTNSTGGTSISNPTAGHNSSAVPPAQRITPPTKGEKAGAWALTAFIAIMAAWACWFMCITAWESDLTGAATAGVFGERRAVVMGGNGKGRAGETGIPLNRWMGGAISVHEEEWGSTRYRRRDHFA
;
A
#
# COMPACT_ATOMS: atom_id res chain seq x y z
N MET A 1 14.17 63.67 8.06
CA MET A 1 12.94 62.97 8.50
C MET A 1 12.24 62.51 7.23
N PHE A 2 12.17 61.25 6.81
CA PHE A 2 11.98 59.97 7.49
C PHE A 2 12.69 58.88 6.70
N ARG A 3 13.60 58.12 7.34
CA ARG A 3 14.02 56.80 6.88
C ARG A 3 13.08 55.79 7.54
N ALA A 4 12.01 55.40 6.86
CA ALA A 4 11.21 54.27 7.28
C ALA A 4 11.92 52.99 6.84
N CYS A 5 12.75 52.44 7.74
CA CYS A 5 13.17 51.05 7.66
C CYS A 5 11.91 50.20 7.82
N ALA A 6 11.39 49.67 6.73
CA ALA A 6 10.48 48.55 6.78
C ALA A 6 11.27 47.35 7.31
N LEU A 7 11.17 47.13 8.62
CA LEU A 7 11.45 45.83 9.23
C LEU A 7 10.52 44.82 8.56
N LEU A 8 11.05 44.12 7.56
CA LEU A 8 10.53 42.82 7.18
C LEU A 8 10.67 41.95 8.43
N CYS A 9 9.55 41.73 9.13
CA CYS A 9 9.46 40.62 10.07
C CYS A 9 9.63 39.33 9.25
N LEU A 10 10.88 38.89 9.09
CA LEU A 10 11.20 37.49 8.86
C LEU A 10 10.63 36.73 10.07
N VAL A 11 9.37 36.33 9.97
CA VAL A 11 8.85 35.22 10.77
C VAL A 11 9.62 34.01 10.27
N VAL A 12 10.79 33.78 10.88
CA VAL A 12 11.50 32.52 10.76
C VAL A 12 10.57 31.52 11.43
N PHE A 13 9.74 30.84 10.64
CA PHE A 13 9.11 29.61 11.10
C PHE A 13 10.25 28.68 11.50
N GLN A 14 10.48 28.56 12.81
CA GLN A 14 11.37 27.56 13.36
C GLN A 14 10.69 26.22 13.05
N VAL A 15 11.07 25.62 11.93
CA VAL A 15 10.70 24.24 11.62
C VAL A 15 11.42 23.39 12.66
N ARG A 16 10.68 22.92 13.66
CA ARG A 16 11.21 22.00 14.66
C ARG A 16 10.81 20.61 14.24
N ALA A 17 11.80 19.73 14.14
CA ALA A 17 11.59 18.30 13.99
C ALA A 17 10.68 17.77 15.11
N ILE A 18 10.09 16.59 14.89
CA ILE A 18 9.40 15.88 15.96
C ILE A 18 10.41 15.64 17.11
N GLU A 19 10.16 16.24 18.27
CA GLU A 19 10.96 16.00 19.47
C GLU A 19 10.51 14.68 20.12
N ILE A 20 11.45 13.73 20.28
CA ILE A 20 11.20 12.45 20.96
C ILE A 20 12.25 12.20 22.04
N ASP A 21 11.80 11.88 23.24
CA ASP A 21 12.58 11.22 24.28
C ASP A 21 12.10 9.77 24.37
N VAL A 22 12.89 8.85 23.83
CA VAL A 22 12.57 7.41 23.75
C VAL A 22 12.58 6.69 25.11
N GLU A 23 12.90 7.38 26.20
CA GLU A 23 12.72 6.87 27.57
C GLU A 23 11.45 7.41 28.23
N ASN A 24 10.79 8.41 27.63
CA ASN A 24 9.60 9.06 28.18
C ASN A 24 8.32 8.65 27.43
N VAL A 25 7.43 7.93 28.12
CA VAL A 25 6.17 7.42 27.55
C VAL A 25 5.32 8.52 26.91
N GLU A 26 5.14 9.66 27.57
CA GLU A 26 4.32 10.76 27.04
C GLU A 26 4.98 11.44 25.83
N SER A 27 6.31 11.54 25.82
CA SER A 27 7.05 12.03 24.65
C SER A 27 6.86 11.13 23.44
N ILE A 28 6.93 9.81 23.63
CA ILE A 28 6.74 8.83 22.55
C ILE A 28 5.29 8.89 22.04
N LYS A 29 4.30 8.91 22.94
CA LYS A 29 2.88 9.04 22.56
C LYS A 29 2.62 10.32 21.77
N LYS A 30 3.23 11.44 22.15
CA LYS A 30 3.14 12.70 21.41
C LYS A 30 3.75 12.59 20.01
N ALA A 31 4.93 12.00 19.87
CA ALA A 31 5.56 11.78 18.57
C ALA A 31 4.71 10.87 17.67
N ALA A 32 4.20 9.75 18.22
CA ALA A 32 3.28 8.86 17.54
C ALA A 32 1.98 9.57 17.10
N SER A 33 1.41 10.42 17.96
CA SER A 33 0.20 11.19 17.64
C SER A 33 0.41 12.14 16.45
N ILE A 34 1.57 12.82 16.39
CA ILE A 34 1.92 13.67 15.24
C ILE A 34 2.05 12.84 13.96
N ALA A 35 2.79 11.73 14.00
CA ALA A 35 2.96 10.85 12.85
C ALA A 35 1.63 10.22 12.39
N ALA A 36 0.76 9.81 13.32
CA ALA A 36 -0.57 9.28 13.04
C ALA A 36 -1.46 10.34 12.38
N TYR A 37 -1.46 11.58 12.89
CA TYR A 37 -2.17 12.69 12.27
C TYR A 37 -1.67 12.96 10.85
N ASP A 38 -0.34 12.99 10.67
CA ASP A 38 0.27 13.22 9.37
C ASP A 38 -0.02 12.10 8.38
N MET A 39 -0.07 10.84 8.82
CA MET A 39 -0.48 9.71 8.00
C MET A 39 -1.95 9.79 7.61
N VAL A 40 -2.85 10.00 8.58
CA VAL A 40 -4.30 10.08 8.36
C VAL A 40 -4.68 11.28 7.47
N SER A 41 -3.87 12.33 7.41
CA SER A 41 -4.12 13.48 6.53
C SER A 41 -4.22 13.12 5.03
N TYR A 42 -3.61 12.01 4.60
CA TYR A 42 -3.69 11.49 3.23
C TYR A 42 -5.00 10.72 2.97
N TYR A 43 -5.66 10.22 4.02
CA TYR A 43 -6.90 9.47 3.87
C TYR A 43 -8.07 10.40 3.54
N LYS A 44 -8.87 9.97 2.56
CA LYS A 44 -10.09 10.66 2.09
C LYS A 44 -11.33 9.78 2.12
N GLY A 45 -11.20 8.48 2.42
CA GLY A 45 -12.31 7.52 2.31
C GLY A 45 -13.49 7.78 3.26
N ASN A 46 -13.32 8.62 4.30
CA ASN A 46 -14.41 9.06 5.18
C ASN A 46 -15.15 10.32 4.68
N GLU A 47 -14.69 10.94 3.59
CA GLU A 47 -15.36 12.08 2.98
C GLU A 47 -16.54 11.63 2.09
N SER A 48 -17.55 12.49 1.95
CA SER A 48 -18.74 12.19 1.14
C SER A 48 -18.37 11.89 -0.31
N GLY A 49 -18.83 10.74 -0.82
CA GLY A 49 -18.59 10.29 -2.19
C GLY A 49 -17.30 9.51 -2.40
N GLN A 50 -16.51 9.32 -1.34
CA GLN A 50 -15.31 8.48 -1.36
C GLN A 50 -15.62 7.03 -0.93
N THR A 51 -14.64 6.14 -1.07
CA THR A 51 -14.74 4.73 -0.69
C THR A 51 -14.08 4.51 0.68
N PRO A 52 -14.84 4.19 1.75
CA PRO A 52 -14.25 3.94 3.06
C PRO A 52 -13.23 2.80 3.01
N GLY A 53 -12.17 2.96 3.79
CA GLY A 53 -11.11 1.95 3.89
C GLY A 53 -10.05 2.02 2.80
N LYS A 54 -10.26 2.76 1.71
CA LYS A 54 -9.28 2.85 0.60
C LYS A 54 -8.53 4.18 0.62
N LEU A 55 -7.21 4.12 0.51
CA LEU A 55 -6.34 5.26 0.26
C LEU A 55 -6.53 5.79 -1.18
N PRO A 56 -6.20 7.07 -1.45
CA PRO A 56 -6.29 7.60 -2.82
C PRO A 56 -5.38 6.85 -3.80
N GLU A 57 -5.98 6.32 -4.87
CA GLU A 57 -5.29 5.64 -5.96
C GLU A 57 -5.30 6.52 -7.22
N PRO A 58 -4.16 6.75 -7.91
CA PRO A 58 -2.78 6.47 -7.50
C PRO A 58 -2.27 7.46 -6.40
N PRO A 59 -1.17 7.16 -5.68
CA PRO A 59 -0.22 6.07 -5.94
C PRO A 59 -0.41 4.81 -5.08
N TYR A 60 -1.33 4.82 -4.12
CA TYR A 60 -1.46 3.75 -3.12
C TYR A 60 -2.31 2.59 -3.63
N TYR A 61 -1.82 1.38 -3.45
CA TYR A 61 -2.54 0.15 -3.75
C TYR A 61 -3.48 -0.24 -2.61
N TRP A 62 -4.46 -1.11 -2.89
CA TRP A 62 -5.49 -1.47 -1.91
C TRP A 62 -4.92 -2.05 -0.61
N TRP A 63 -3.88 -2.87 -0.68
CA TRP A 63 -3.26 -3.51 0.49
C TRP A 63 -2.62 -2.52 1.47
N GLU A 64 -2.03 -1.42 0.97
CA GLU A 64 -1.37 -0.42 1.83
C GLU A 64 -2.39 0.29 2.73
N SER A 65 -3.66 0.33 2.29
CA SER A 65 -4.76 0.79 3.14
C SER A 65 -4.99 -0.17 4.30
N GLY A 66 -5.00 -1.50 4.06
CA GLY A 66 -5.08 -2.52 5.11
C GLY A 66 -3.94 -2.42 6.13
N ALA A 67 -2.72 -2.18 5.64
CA ALA A 67 -1.55 -1.93 6.45
C ALA A 67 -1.67 -0.68 7.35
N MET A 68 -2.20 0.42 6.79
CA MET A 68 -2.49 1.66 7.54
C MET A 68 -3.49 1.42 8.66
N TRP A 69 -4.56 0.66 8.42
CA TRP A 69 -5.54 0.32 9.47
C TRP A 69 -4.91 -0.50 10.59
N GLY A 70 -4.01 -1.43 10.26
CA GLY A 70 -3.21 -2.14 11.26
C GLY A 70 -2.38 -1.18 12.12
N ALA A 71 -1.78 -0.14 11.52
CA ALA A 71 -0.98 0.83 12.25
C ALA A 71 -1.80 1.67 13.23
N LEU A 72 -3.05 1.98 12.85
CA LEU A 72 -3.98 2.74 13.69
C LEU A 72 -4.58 1.89 14.84
N ILE A 73 -4.75 0.58 14.63
CA ILE A 73 -5.08 -0.35 15.73
C ILE A 73 -3.95 -0.38 16.76
N ASP A 74 -2.71 -0.53 16.29
CA ASP A 74 -1.54 -0.52 17.16
C ASP A 74 -1.38 0.85 17.85
N TYR A 75 -1.60 1.96 17.14
CA TYR A 75 -1.59 3.30 17.72
C TYR A 75 -2.58 3.43 18.89
N TRP A 76 -3.83 3.00 18.70
CA TRP A 76 -4.81 2.98 19.78
C TRP A 76 -4.35 2.11 20.94
N HIS A 77 -3.82 0.92 20.66
CA HIS A 77 -3.39 -0.02 21.68
C HIS A 77 -2.20 0.51 22.52
N TYR A 78 -1.21 1.12 21.86
CA TYR A 78 -0.01 1.66 22.50
C TYR A 78 -0.25 2.98 23.25
N THR A 79 -1.12 3.85 22.71
CA THR A 79 -1.28 5.21 23.23
C THR A 79 -2.51 5.38 24.11
N GLY A 80 -3.56 4.59 23.87
CA GLY A 80 -4.91 4.77 24.43
C GLY A 80 -5.74 5.84 23.71
N ASP A 81 -5.22 6.46 22.65
CA ASP A 81 -5.93 7.47 21.87
C ASP A 81 -6.96 6.82 20.94
N THR A 82 -8.22 7.22 21.08
CA THR A 82 -9.36 6.68 20.33
C THR A 82 -9.72 7.50 19.09
N THR A 83 -8.97 8.56 18.76
CA THR A 83 -9.30 9.54 17.71
C THR A 83 -9.61 8.90 16.36
N TYR A 84 -8.94 7.80 16.01
CA TYR A 84 -9.06 7.14 14.71
C TYR A 84 -9.84 5.83 14.73
N ASN A 85 -10.45 5.45 15.87
CA ASN A 85 -11.12 4.16 16.00
C ASN A 85 -12.29 4.03 15.03
N ASP A 86 -13.16 5.04 14.95
CA ASP A 86 -14.37 4.98 14.13
C ASP A 86 -14.06 4.83 12.63
N ILE A 87 -13.08 5.58 12.11
CA ILE A 87 -12.66 5.47 10.70
C ILE A 87 -11.96 4.14 10.42
N THR A 88 -11.27 3.58 11.39
CA THR A 88 -10.58 2.28 11.28
C THR A 88 -11.59 1.14 11.24
N ILE A 89 -12.60 1.17 12.12
CA ILE A 89 -13.70 0.20 12.12
C ILE A 89 -14.46 0.28 10.80
N GLN A 90 -14.83 1.50 10.37
CA GLN A 90 -15.54 1.71 9.11
C GLN A 90 -14.72 1.20 7.91
N GLY A 91 -13.44 1.54 7.86
CA GLY A 91 -12.55 1.18 6.76
C GLY A 91 -12.36 -0.34 6.62
N LEU A 92 -12.05 -1.02 7.73
CA LEU A 92 -11.91 -2.48 7.75
C LEU A 92 -13.22 -3.17 7.35
N GLN A 93 -14.35 -2.77 7.96
CA GLN A 93 -15.64 -3.44 7.70
C GLN A 93 -16.18 -3.18 6.28
N PHE A 94 -15.87 -2.02 5.67
CA PHE A 94 -16.29 -1.73 4.30
C PHE A 94 -15.58 -2.63 3.28
N GLN A 95 -14.35 -3.04 3.57
CA GLN A 95 -13.46 -3.73 2.62
C GLN A 95 -13.52 -5.26 2.73
N VAL A 96 -14.39 -5.82 3.58
CA VAL A 96 -14.46 -7.27 3.84
C VAL A 96 -14.96 -8.11 2.65
N GLY A 97 -15.52 -7.48 1.61
CA GLY A 97 -16.10 -8.20 0.47
C GLY A 97 -17.46 -8.84 0.77
N ILE A 98 -18.10 -9.42 -0.26
CA ILE A 98 -19.42 -10.06 -0.11
C ILE A 98 -19.35 -11.34 0.74
N ASP A 99 -18.23 -12.04 0.65
CA ASP A 99 -17.96 -13.31 1.31
C ASP A 99 -17.29 -13.16 2.70
N LYS A 100 -17.03 -11.91 3.12
CA LYS A 100 -16.48 -11.54 4.43
C LYS A 100 -15.09 -12.16 4.68
N ASP A 101 -14.23 -11.98 3.70
CA ASP A 101 -12.95 -12.66 3.52
C ASP A 101 -11.83 -11.71 3.07
N PHE A 102 -12.08 -10.39 3.00
CA PHE A 102 -11.15 -9.42 2.43
C PHE A 102 -10.73 -9.75 0.98
N ASN A 103 -11.63 -10.32 0.18
CA ASN A 103 -11.43 -10.50 -1.25
C ASN A 103 -12.52 -9.77 -2.06
N PRO A 104 -12.65 -8.44 -1.94
CA PRO A 104 -13.65 -7.69 -2.69
C PRO A 104 -13.39 -7.77 -4.20
N GLN A 105 -14.43 -8.11 -4.97
CA GLN A 105 -14.33 -8.30 -6.43
C GLN A 105 -13.77 -7.08 -7.17
N ASN A 106 -13.97 -5.86 -6.66
CA ASN A 106 -13.45 -4.63 -7.25
C ASN A 106 -11.92 -4.56 -7.28
N GLU A 107 -11.25 -5.27 -6.37
CA GLU A 107 -9.78 -5.26 -6.25
C GLU A 107 -9.15 -6.49 -6.95
N SER A 108 -9.94 -7.28 -7.69
CA SER A 108 -9.48 -8.50 -8.37
C SER A 108 -8.38 -8.30 -9.42
N ALA A 109 -8.17 -7.07 -9.89
CA ALA A 109 -7.14 -6.74 -10.87
C ALA A 109 -5.70 -6.71 -10.29
N GLU A 110 -5.58 -6.66 -8.96
CA GLU A 110 -4.30 -6.58 -8.24
C GLU A 110 -4.22 -7.52 -7.03
N MET A 111 -5.26 -8.33 -6.80
CA MET A 111 -5.39 -9.18 -5.60
C MET A 111 -4.32 -10.27 -5.50
N GLY A 112 -3.28 -10.01 -4.71
CA GLY A 112 -2.36 -10.99 -4.17
C GLY A 112 -2.83 -11.64 -2.86
N ASN A 113 -2.21 -12.77 -2.52
CA ASN A 113 -2.42 -13.40 -1.22
C ASN A 113 -1.82 -12.55 -0.09
N ASP A 114 -0.73 -11.84 -0.38
CA ASP A 114 -0.17 -10.79 0.47
C ASP A 114 -1.15 -9.63 0.65
N ASP A 115 -1.77 -9.13 -0.41
CA ASP A 115 -2.76 -8.05 -0.33
C ASP A 115 -3.89 -8.41 0.64
N GLN A 116 -4.54 -9.56 0.42
CA GLN A 116 -5.58 -10.11 1.29
C GLN A 116 -5.09 -10.28 2.74
N ALA A 117 -3.84 -10.72 2.92
CA ALA A 117 -3.29 -11.00 4.24
C ALA A 117 -3.00 -9.75 5.08
N PHE A 118 -2.62 -8.61 4.48
CA PHE A 118 -2.39 -7.39 5.26
C PHE A 118 -3.66 -6.92 5.98
N TRP A 119 -4.82 -7.06 5.33
CA TRP A 119 -6.13 -6.82 5.95
C TRP A 119 -6.45 -7.83 7.06
N ALA A 120 -6.18 -9.11 6.82
CA ALA A 120 -6.37 -10.16 7.82
C ALA A 120 -5.48 -9.95 9.06
N MET A 121 -4.23 -9.55 8.87
CA MET A 121 -3.30 -9.28 9.96
C MET A 121 -3.72 -8.06 10.78
N ALA A 122 -4.31 -7.03 10.15
CA ALA A 122 -4.93 -5.91 10.86
C ALA A 122 -6.13 -6.37 11.69
N ALA A 123 -7.04 -7.17 11.12
CA ALA A 123 -8.16 -7.76 11.86
C ALA A 123 -7.68 -8.68 13.01
N LEU A 124 -6.61 -9.44 12.80
CA LEU A 124 -6.06 -10.28 13.85
C LEU A 124 -5.46 -9.44 14.99
N SER A 125 -4.81 -8.29 14.69
CA SER A 125 -4.36 -7.34 15.70
C SER A 125 -5.53 -6.74 16.47
N ALA A 126 -6.64 -6.43 15.79
CA ALA A 126 -7.86 -5.95 16.44
C ALA A 126 -8.43 -6.99 17.42
N ALA A 127 -8.43 -8.28 17.06
CA ALA A 127 -8.84 -9.35 17.96
C ALA A 127 -7.91 -9.50 19.17
N GLU A 128 -6.59 -9.48 18.92
CA GLU A 128 -5.55 -9.65 19.94
C GLU A 128 -5.45 -8.48 20.94
N THR A 129 -5.97 -7.30 20.57
CA THR A 129 -5.90 -6.10 21.42
C THR A 129 -7.26 -5.69 22.00
N ASN A 130 -8.33 -6.46 21.75
CA ASN A 130 -9.71 -6.07 22.08
C ASN A 130 -10.12 -4.71 21.47
N PHE A 131 -9.66 -4.43 20.26
CA PHE A 131 -10.10 -3.25 19.50
C PHE A 131 -11.63 -3.28 19.37
N PRO A 132 -12.33 -2.11 19.47
CA PRO A 132 -13.78 -2.10 19.50
C PRO A 132 -14.40 -2.81 18.29
N ASN A 133 -15.44 -3.60 18.53
CA ASN A 133 -16.19 -4.26 17.46
C ASN A 133 -17.03 -3.24 16.67
N SER A 134 -17.43 -3.63 15.46
CA SER A 134 -18.40 -2.84 14.69
C SER A 134 -19.72 -2.69 15.46
N PRO A 135 -20.34 -1.49 15.44
CA PRO A 135 -21.67 -1.30 16.00
C PRO A 135 -22.76 -2.00 15.19
N ASN A 136 -22.48 -2.41 13.94
CA ASN A 136 -23.43 -3.16 13.12
C ASN A 136 -23.34 -4.67 13.44
N PRO A 137 -24.40 -5.29 14.00
CA PRO A 137 -24.35 -6.70 14.40
C PRO A 137 -24.28 -7.69 13.21
N LYS A 138 -24.43 -7.22 11.97
CA LYS A 138 -24.27 -8.05 10.76
C LYS A 138 -22.83 -8.17 10.30
N ASP A 139 -21.96 -7.30 10.80
CA ASP A 139 -20.56 -7.28 10.41
C ASP A 139 -19.82 -8.49 11.02
N PRO A 140 -18.87 -9.09 10.30
CA PRO A 140 -18.03 -10.15 10.84
C PRO A 140 -17.17 -9.64 12.00
N SER A 141 -16.87 -10.54 12.95
CA SER A 141 -15.90 -10.26 14.01
C SER A 141 -14.49 -10.22 13.43
N TRP A 142 -13.59 -9.50 14.09
CA TRP A 142 -12.18 -9.40 13.71
C TRP A 142 -11.48 -10.77 13.58
N LEU A 143 -11.72 -11.68 14.53
CA LEU A 143 -11.17 -13.02 14.49
C LEU A 143 -11.74 -13.84 13.33
N SER A 144 -13.05 -13.73 13.03
CA SER A 144 -13.65 -14.46 11.91
C SER A 144 -13.10 -14.04 10.56
N LEU A 145 -12.75 -12.75 10.39
CA LEU A 145 -12.11 -12.24 9.18
C LEU A 145 -10.72 -12.85 8.98
N ALA A 146 -9.91 -12.91 10.04
CA ALA A 146 -8.59 -13.56 9.98
C ALA A 146 -8.70 -15.07 9.69
N GLN A 147 -9.68 -15.75 10.30
CA GLN A 147 -9.97 -17.17 10.03
C GLN A 147 -10.43 -17.40 8.58
N ALA A 148 -11.23 -16.48 8.01
CA ALA A 148 -11.66 -16.55 6.61
C ALA A 148 -10.47 -16.53 5.66
N VAL A 149 -9.59 -15.54 5.79
CA VAL A 149 -8.40 -15.41 4.95
C VAL A 149 -7.48 -16.62 5.09
N PHE A 150 -7.25 -17.11 6.31
CA PHE A 150 -6.46 -18.32 6.52
C PHE A 150 -7.06 -19.53 5.77
N ASN A 151 -8.36 -19.76 5.89
CA ASN A 151 -9.03 -20.89 5.26
C ASN A 151 -8.97 -20.80 3.72
N GLU A 152 -9.10 -19.59 3.17
CA GLU A 152 -8.95 -19.38 1.72
C GLU A 152 -7.53 -19.61 1.24
N GLN A 153 -6.54 -19.01 1.90
CA GLN A 153 -5.15 -19.13 1.50
C GLN A 153 -4.68 -20.58 1.57
N THR A 154 -5.00 -21.30 2.65
CA THR A 154 -4.66 -22.72 2.76
C THR A 154 -5.32 -23.58 1.67
N SER A 155 -6.50 -23.21 1.18
CA SER A 155 -7.15 -23.86 0.03
C SER A 155 -6.42 -23.62 -1.30
N ARG A 156 -5.66 -22.53 -1.40
CA ARG A 156 -4.85 -22.15 -2.58
C ARG A 156 -3.41 -22.69 -2.54
N TRP A 157 -3.04 -23.46 -1.52
CA TRP A 157 -1.72 -24.06 -1.40
C TRP A 157 -1.42 -24.98 -2.60
N ASP A 158 -0.55 -24.53 -3.50
CA ASP A 158 -0.30 -25.20 -4.78
C ASP A 158 0.79 -26.27 -4.63
N THR A 159 0.40 -27.54 -4.59
CA THR A 159 1.33 -28.69 -4.57
C THR A 159 1.77 -29.17 -5.94
N THR A 160 1.25 -28.59 -7.04
CA THR A 160 1.58 -29.02 -8.41
C THR A 160 2.94 -28.50 -8.88
N THR A 161 3.39 -27.38 -8.31
CA THR A 161 4.70 -26.76 -8.53
C THR A 161 5.42 -26.55 -7.21
N CYS A 162 6.75 -26.62 -7.20
CA CYS A 162 7.61 -26.34 -6.04
C CYS A 162 7.32 -27.18 -4.77
N GLY A 163 6.55 -28.27 -4.91
CA GLY A 163 6.14 -29.14 -3.79
C GLY A 163 5.33 -28.42 -2.70
N GLY A 164 4.59 -27.36 -3.05
CA GLY A 164 3.83 -26.51 -2.13
C GLY A 164 4.06 -25.03 -2.38
N GLY A 165 3.53 -24.19 -1.49
CA GLY A 165 3.65 -22.73 -1.52
C GLY A 165 2.44 -22.05 -2.14
N LEU A 166 2.09 -20.90 -1.58
CA LEU A 166 1.18 -19.95 -2.21
C LEU A 166 1.90 -19.25 -3.37
N ARG A 167 1.16 -19.06 -4.45
CA ARG A 167 1.51 -18.10 -5.50
C ARG A 167 1.31 -16.68 -4.96
N TRP A 168 1.99 -15.73 -5.57
CA TRP A 168 1.79 -14.32 -5.25
C TRP A 168 0.33 -13.92 -5.46
N GLN A 169 -0.16 -14.07 -6.70
CA GLN A 169 -1.50 -13.62 -7.09
C GLN A 169 -2.59 -14.65 -6.77
N VAL A 170 -3.77 -14.17 -6.36
CA VAL A 170 -4.97 -15.01 -6.20
C VAL A 170 -5.52 -15.42 -7.57
N TYR A 171 -5.57 -14.48 -8.50
CA TYR A 171 -6.06 -14.68 -9.86
C TYR A 171 -4.90 -14.92 -10.84
N GLN A 172 -5.19 -15.51 -12.01
CA GLN A 172 -4.20 -15.76 -13.08
C GLN A 172 -3.84 -14.47 -13.84
N ILE A 173 -3.26 -13.52 -13.11
CA ILE A 173 -2.78 -12.23 -13.61
C ILE A 173 -1.25 -12.15 -13.51
N ASN A 174 -0.68 -11.02 -13.92
CA ASN A 174 0.78 -10.83 -13.89
C ASN A 174 1.31 -11.06 -12.46
N GLY A 175 2.32 -11.93 -12.33
CA GLY A 175 2.85 -12.32 -11.02
C GLY A 175 2.34 -13.66 -10.50
N TYR A 176 1.27 -14.24 -11.06
CA TYR A 176 0.74 -15.56 -10.65
C TYR A 176 1.76 -16.70 -10.77
N ASP A 177 2.73 -16.57 -11.68
CA ASP A 177 3.80 -17.55 -11.87
C ASP A 177 4.88 -17.50 -10.77
N LEU A 178 4.85 -16.48 -9.90
CA LEU A 178 5.78 -16.35 -8.78
C LEU A 178 5.20 -16.96 -7.51
N LYS A 179 6.05 -17.64 -6.73
CA LYS A 179 5.82 -17.94 -5.32
C LYS A 179 6.80 -17.13 -4.49
N ASN A 180 6.29 -16.15 -3.76
CA ASN A 180 7.10 -15.18 -3.04
C ASN A 180 7.06 -15.39 -1.52
N SER A 181 8.03 -14.80 -0.84
CA SER A 181 8.14 -14.85 0.61
C SER A 181 7.05 -14.05 1.29
N ILE A 182 6.58 -12.94 0.72
CA ILE A 182 5.55 -12.13 1.41
C ILE A 182 4.21 -12.86 1.52
N SER A 183 3.70 -13.49 0.45
CA SER A 183 2.43 -14.23 0.51
C SER A 183 2.51 -15.40 1.49
N ASN A 184 3.63 -16.14 1.48
CA ASN A 184 3.82 -17.29 2.35
C ASN A 184 4.14 -16.89 3.79
N GLY A 185 4.97 -15.87 4.00
CA GLY A 185 5.31 -15.30 5.30
C GLY A 185 4.09 -14.68 6.00
N CYS A 186 3.21 -14.04 5.25
CA CYS A 186 1.91 -13.58 5.74
C CYS A 186 1.03 -14.75 6.21
N LEU A 187 0.89 -15.82 5.43
CA LEU A 187 0.16 -17.03 5.85
C LEU A 187 0.79 -17.63 7.11
N PHE A 188 2.12 -17.71 7.18
CA PHE A 188 2.86 -18.19 8.35
C PHE A 188 2.58 -17.35 9.60
N ASN A 189 2.60 -16.02 9.46
CA ASN A 189 2.31 -15.08 10.53
C ASN A 189 0.86 -15.25 11.05
N ILE A 190 -0.12 -15.25 10.15
CA ILE A 190 -1.54 -15.47 10.47
C ILE A 190 -1.74 -16.82 11.15
N ALA A 191 -1.18 -17.90 10.60
CA ALA A 191 -1.29 -19.25 11.15
C ALA A 191 -0.72 -19.33 12.56
N SER A 192 0.46 -18.77 12.80
CA SER A 192 1.11 -18.77 14.11
C SER A 192 0.28 -18.03 15.16
N ARG A 193 -0.26 -16.85 14.79
CA ARG A 193 -1.09 -16.01 15.65
C ARG A 193 -2.46 -16.63 15.92
N LEU A 194 -3.11 -17.24 14.92
CA LEU A 194 -4.34 -17.99 15.11
C LEU A 194 -4.13 -19.21 16.02
N ALA A 195 -3.03 -19.95 15.86
CA ALA A 195 -2.68 -21.06 16.75
C ALA A 195 -2.63 -20.60 18.21
N ARG A 196 -1.91 -19.50 18.47
CA ARG A 196 -1.79 -18.91 19.81
C ARG A 196 -3.13 -18.38 20.33
N TYR A 197 -3.88 -17.64 19.53
CA TYR A 197 -5.13 -17.01 19.97
C TYR A 197 -6.20 -18.05 20.30
N THR A 198 -6.32 -19.09 19.47
CA THR A 198 -7.39 -20.10 19.57
C THR A 198 -7.00 -21.33 20.37
N ASN A 199 -5.69 -21.55 20.57
CA ASN A 199 -5.12 -22.79 21.09
C ASN A 199 -5.52 -24.02 20.25
N ASP A 200 -5.47 -23.88 18.93
CA ASP A 200 -5.80 -24.94 17.96
C ASP A 200 -4.57 -25.31 17.12
N ASP A 201 -4.14 -26.57 17.28
CA ASP A 201 -2.98 -27.15 16.63
C ASP A 201 -3.09 -27.15 15.09
N HIS A 202 -4.30 -27.08 14.52
CA HIS A 202 -4.48 -27.02 13.07
C HIS A 202 -3.70 -25.86 12.45
N TYR A 203 -3.79 -24.68 13.06
CA TYR A 203 -3.07 -23.50 12.60
C TYR A 203 -1.55 -23.66 12.77
N SER A 204 -1.12 -24.26 13.89
CA SER A 204 0.29 -24.49 14.18
C SER A 204 0.95 -25.47 13.19
N GLN A 205 0.21 -26.48 12.74
CA GLN A 205 0.65 -27.44 11.72
C GLN A 205 0.86 -26.75 10.36
N TRP A 206 0.00 -25.80 10.01
CA TRP A 206 0.21 -24.96 8.84
C TRP A 206 1.42 -24.04 9.00
N ALA A 207 1.63 -23.45 10.17
CA ALA A 207 2.81 -22.64 10.43
C ALA A 207 4.12 -23.43 10.22
N VAL A 208 4.19 -24.67 10.75
CA VAL A 208 5.32 -25.59 10.51
C VAL A 208 5.47 -25.89 9.01
N LYS A 209 4.37 -26.25 8.34
CA LYS A 209 4.37 -26.60 6.92
C LYS A 209 4.89 -25.47 6.02
N VAL A 210 4.50 -24.22 6.30
CA VAL A 210 4.95 -23.06 5.53
C VAL A 210 6.43 -22.80 5.77
N TRP A 211 6.89 -22.81 7.03
CA TRP A 211 8.32 -22.64 7.35
C TRP A 211 9.17 -23.67 6.62
N GLU A 212 8.85 -24.96 6.77
CA GLU A 212 9.61 -26.06 6.16
C GLU A 212 9.60 -25.97 4.63
N TRP A 213 8.52 -25.48 4.03
CA TRP A 213 8.47 -25.24 2.60
C TRP A 213 9.43 -24.12 2.17
N MET A 214 9.38 -22.95 2.84
CA MET A 214 10.23 -21.79 2.51
C MET A 214 11.72 -22.11 2.67
N GLU A 215 12.09 -22.80 3.76
CA GLU A 215 13.46 -23.25 4.01
C GLU A 215 13.92 -24.28 2.96
N ARG A 216 13.07 -25.26 2.63
CA ARG A 216 13.41 -26.32 1.67
C ARG A 216 13.67 -25.79 0.25
N ILE A 217 12.90 -24.81 -0.21
CA ILE A 217 13.12 -24.23 -1.55
C ILE A 217 14.22 -23.17 -1.56
N GLY A 218 14.72 -22.75 -0.39
CA GLY A 218 15.80 -21.77 -0.27
C GLY A 218 15.34 -20.31 -0.25
N LEU A 219 14.06 -20.03 0.03
CA LEU A 219 13.62 -18.66 0.35
C LEU A 219 14.11 -18.21 1.74
N ILE A 220 14.41 -19.17 2.63
CA ILE A 220 15.11 -18.94 3.89
C ILE A 220 16.39 -19.78 3.85
N ASP A 221 17.54 -19.15 4.00
CA ASP A 221 18.82 -19.87 4.06
C ASP A 221 19.24 -20.26 5.48
N GLN A 222 20.41 -20.88 5.61
CA GLN A 222 20.93 -21.36 6.90
C GLN A 222 21.34 -20.21 7.83
N GLU A 223 21.61 -19.04 7.28
CA GLU A 223 21.91 -17.80 7.98
C GLU A 223 20.63 -17.01 8.33
N TYR A 224 19.44 -17.54 8.03
CA TYR A 224 18.13 -16.93 8.25
C TYR A 224 17.89 -15.65 7.43
N ASN A 225 18.61 -15.44 6.34
CA ASN A 225 18.23 -14.43 5.36
C ASN A 225 16.92 -14.87 4.69
N VAL A 226 16.01 -13.91 4.47
CA VAL A 226 14.72 -14.17 3.82
C VAL A 226 14.71 -13.47 2.46
N TYR A 227 14.74 -14.26 1.40
CA TYR A 227 14.80 -13.83 0.01
C TYR A 227 13.42 -13.60 -0.58
N ASP A 228 13.32 -12.94 -1.74
CA ASP A 228 12.05 -12.38 -2.19
C ASP A 228 11.11 -13.41 -2.83
N ASN A 229 11.54 -14.06 -3.90
CA ASN A 229 10.63 -14.91 -4.68
C ASN A 229 11.34 -15.98 -5.50
N SER A 230 10.51 -16.85 -6.10
CA SER A 230 10.94 -17.82 -7.08
C SER A 230 9.87 -18.06 -8.14
N GLU A 231 10.28 -18.31 -9.38
CA GLU A 231 9.36 -18.62 -10.47
C GLU A 231 8.96 -20.10 -10.43
N ALA A 232 7.66 -20.36 -10.36
CA ALA A 232 7.11 -21.68 -10.10
C ALA A 232 6.76 -22.45 -11.37
N THR A 233 6.26 -21.79 -12.41
CA THR A 233 5.65 -22.45 -13.56
C THR A 233 6.68 -22.98 -14.56
N LYS A 234 7.74 -22.23 -14.83
CA LYS A 234 8.84 -22.61 -15.74
C LYS A 234 10.03 -23.20 -14.99
N LEU A 235 10.40 -22.65 -13.84
CA LEU A 235 11.63 -22.99 -13.11
C LEU A 235 11.40 -23.91 -11.93
N ASN A 236 10.14 -24.22 -11.58
CA ASN A 236 9.78 -25.09 -10.45
C ASN A 236 10.49 -24.71 -9.15
N CYS A 237 10.60 -23.40 -8.92
CA CYS A 237 11.30 -22.77 -7.81
C CYS A 237 12.78 -23.14 -7.63
N THR A 238 13.48 -23.50 -8.70
CA THR A 238 14.91 -23.88 -8.63
C THR A 238 15.88 -22.70 -8.65
N GLN A 239 15.39 -21.48 -8.89
CA GLN A 239 16.18 -20.25 -8.85
C GLN A 239 15.50 -19.23 -7.94
N ILE A 240 16.25 -18.69 -6.99
CA ILE A 240 15.77 -17.73 -6.01
C ILE A 240 16.19 -16.32 -6.41
N ASP A 241 15.25 -15.38 -6.38
CA ASP A 241 15.56 -13.95 -6.36
C ASP A 241 16.04 -13.58 -4.95
N HIS A 242 17.33 -13.25 -4.84
CA HIS A 242 17.99 -12.96 -3.57
C HIS A 242 17.81 -11.51 -3.09
N ASN A 243 16.90 -10.74 -3.70
CA ASN A 243 16.48 -9.47 -3.12
C ASN A 243 15.96 -9.69 -1.69
N GLN A 244 16.36 -8.82 -0.78
CA GLN A 244 16.04 -8.91 0.65
C GLN A 244 15.26 -7.67 1.08
N TRP A 245 13.96 -7.84 1.26
CA TRP A 245 13.04 -6.80 1.72
C TRP A 245 12.74 -6.97 3.21
N SER A 246 12.81 -5.88 3.97
CA SER A 246 12.71 -5.95 5.44
C SER A 246 11.42 -6.63 5.95
N TYR A 247 10.30 -6.40 5.27
CA TYR A 247 9.01 -6.96 5.62
C TYR A 247 8.93 -8.49 5.48
N ASN A 248 9.70 -9.10 4.58
CA ASN A 248 9.74 -10.56 4.40
C ASN A 248 10.32 -11.19 5.67
N ALA A 249 11.49 -10.71 6.11
CA ALA A 249 12.09 -11.17 7.36
C ALA A 249 11.20 -10.88 8.58
N ALA A 250 10.50 -9.75 8.58
CA ALA A 250 9.65 -9.34 9.68
C ALA A 250 8.40 -10.23 9.85
N THR A 251 7.76 -10.67 8.76
CA THR A 251 6.65 -11.65 8.85
C THR A 251 7.12 -12.97 9.49
N MET A 252 8.31 -13.44 9.10
CA MET A 252 8.91 -14.65 9.65
C MET A 252 9.28 -14.48 11.13
N LEU A 253 9.79 -13.32 11.54
CA LEU A 253 10.12 -13.04 12.95
C LEU A 253 8.87 -13.09 13.83
N MET A 254 7.77 -12.47 13.40
CA MET A 254 6.51 -12.47 14.14
C MET A 254 5.94 -13.89 14.27
N GLY A 255 5.90 -14.65 13.16
CA GLY A 255 5.40 -16.02 13.20
C GLY A 255 6.28 -16.94 14.07
N ALA A 256 7.61 -16.88 13.93
CA ALA A 256 8.52 -17.73 14.68
C ALA A 256 8.48 -17.44 16.20
N SER A 257 8.48 -16.17 16.58
CA SER A 257 8.37 -15.78 18.00
C SER A 257 7.02 -16.19 18.60
N THR A 258 5.94 -16.07 17.83
CA THR A 258 4.61 -16.53 18.23
C THR A 258 4.57 -18.04 18.40
N MET A 259 5.17 -18.81 17.49
CA MET A 259 5.28 -20.26 17.61
C MET A 259 6.13 -20.67 18.81
N PHE A 260 7.23 -19.96 19.11
CA PHE A 260 8.01 -20.16 20.34
C PHE A 260 7.12 -19.99 21.59
N ASN A 261 6.28 -18.95 21.62
CA ASN A 261 5.35 -18.72 22.73
C ASN A 261 4.29 -19.82 22.84
N TYR A 262 3.62 -20.14 21.74
CA TYR A 262 2.55 -21.15 21.68
C TYR A 262 3.04 -22.55 22.06
N THR A 263 4.26 -22.93 21.63
CA THR A 263 4.87 -24.23 21.94
C THR A 263 5.55 -24.28 23.32
N ASN A 264 5.31 -23.29 24.18
CA ASN A 264 5.87 -23.21 25.53
C ASN A 264 7.41 -23.24 25.55
N GLY A 265 8.04 -22.58 24.58
CA GLY A 265 9.48 -22.37 24.55
C GLY A 265 10.29 -23.43 23.80
N ASP A 266 9.71 -24.05 22.77
CA ASP A 266 10.39 -25.07 21.97
C ASP A 266 11.76 -24.58 21.43
N PRO A 267 12.84 -25.35 21.61
CA PRO A 267 14.19 -24.96 21.17
C PRO A 267 14.34 -24.68 19.67
N VAL A 268 13.55 -25.33 18.81
CA VAL A 268 13.56 -25.11 17.36
C VAL A 268 13.08 -23.69 17.07
N TRP A 269 11.92 -23.32 17.62
CA TRP A 269 11.38 -21.98 17.44
C TRP A 269 12.25 -20.92 18.10
N ARG A 270 12.84 -21.21 19.26
CA ARG A 270 13.84 -20.33 19.89
C ARG A 270 15.01 -20.04 18.94
N THR A 271 15.55 -21.08 18.31
CA THR A 271 16.70 -20.97 17.39
C THR A 271 16.33 -20.18 16.15
N ARG A 272 15.17 -20.47 15.55
CA ARG A 272 14.62 -19.72 14.41
C ARG A 272 14.41 -18.24 14.70
N THR A 273 13.79 -17.91 15.84
CA THR A 273 13.58 -16.53 16.27
C THR A 273 14.89 -15.80 16.52
N GLN A 274 15.86 -16.45 17.18
CA GLN A 274 17.18 -15.85 17.41
C GLN A 274 17.92 -15.60 16.08
N GLY A 275 17.93 -16.58 15.19
CA GLY A 275 18.56 -16.47 13.88
C GLY A 275 17.98 -15.33 13.04
N LEU A 276 16.64 -15.24 12.98
CA LEU A 276 15.96 -14.16 12.27
C LEU A 276 16.30 -12.77 12.81
N ILE A 277 16.27 -12.55 14.14
CA ILE A 277 16.61 -11.22 14.69
C ILE A 277 18.09 -10.87 14.47
N ASP A 278 18.97 -11.87 14.43
CA ASP A 278 20.40 -11.67 14.15
C ASP A 278 20.63 -11.29 12.68
N ALA A 279 19.98 -11.99 11.74
CA ALA A 279 19.99 -11.67 10.32
C ALA A 279 19.39 -10.28 10.04
N ILE A 280 18.24 -9.97 10.64
CA ILE A 280 17.57 -8.67 10.55
C ILE A 280 18.49 -7.55 11.02
N ALA A 281 19.14 -7.71 12.18
CA ALA A 281 20.06 -6.71 12.73
C ALA A 281 21.25 -6.45 11.79
N LEU A 282 21.75 -7.49 11.12
CA LEU A 282 22.84 -7.37 10.16
C LEU A 282 22.42 -6.69 8.85
N ALA A 283 21.28 -7.10 8.29
CA ALA A 283 20.84 -6.66 6.96
C ALA A 283 20.23 -5.25 6.97
N TYR A 284 19.40 -4.93 7.96
CA TYR A 284 18.53 -3.76 7.92
C TYR A 284 18.91 -2.67 8.92
N PHE A 285 19.93 -2.86 9.77
CA PHE A 285 20.37 -1.85 10.73
C PHE A 285 21.84 -1.47 10.57
N PRO A 286 22.28 -1.00 9.38
CA PRO A 286 23.63 -0.51 9.21
C PRO A 286 23.86 0.66 10.20
N ASN A 287 24.91 0.53 11.02
CA ASN A 287 25.22 1.48 12.10
C ASN A 287 24.09 1.68 13.13
N GLY A 288 23.18 0.71 13.27
CA GLY A 288 22.09 0.74 14.24
C GLY A 288 20.86 1.55 13.83
N ILE A 289 20.76 2.01 12.57
CA ILE A 289 19.59 2.75 12.06
C ILE A 289 18.90 1.92 10.98
N MET A 290 17.59 1.74 11.10
CA MET A 290 16.80 0.94 10.17
C MET A 290 16.81 1.51 8.75
N LYS A 291 17.08 0.65 7.77
CA LYS A 291 17.16 0.99 6.35
C LYS A 291 16.80 -0.21 5.47
N ASP A 292 15.98 0.02 4.45
CA ASP A 292 15.73 -0.92 3.35
C ASP A 292 16.72 -0.73 2.18
N ILE A 293 16.88 -1.79 1.38
CA ILE A 293 17.88 -1.84 0.30
C ILE A 293 17.67 -0.76 -0.77
N CYS A 294 16.42 -0.38 -1.04
CA CYS A 294 16.06 0.60 -2.07
C CYS A 294 16.44 2.04 -1.67
N GLU A 295 16.54 2.34 -0.38
CA GLU A 295 16.72 3.70 0.15
C GLU A 295 18.06 4.30 -0.23
N GLN A 296 19.10 3.47 -0.37
CA GLN A 296 20.44 3.95 -0.72
C GLN A 296 20.51 4.58 -2.12
N TYR A 297 19.63 4.13 -3.02
CA TYR A 297 19.75 4.40 -4.45
C TYR A 297 18.62 5.27 -4.99
N ASP A 298 17.72 5.77 -4.13
CA ASP A 298 16.52 6.52 -4.53
C ASP A 298 15.65 5.69 -5.48
N LYS A 299 15.47 4.41 -5.16
CA LYS A 299 14.73 3.44 -5.98
C LYS A 299 13.50 2.85 -5.31
N CYS A 300 13.16 3.29 -4.11
CA CYS A 300 11.96 2.82 -3.44
C CYS A 300 10.71 3.17 -4.26
N ASN A 301 9.86 2.19 -4.51
CA ASN A 301 8.52 2.41 -5.04
C ASN A 301 7.51 2.71 -3.90
N THR A 302 6.24 2.91 -4.23
CA THR A 302 5.19 3.20 -3.23
C THR A 302 5.13 2.15 -2.13
N ASP A 303 5.14 0.87 -2.49
CA ASP A 303 5.04 -0.24 -1.54
C ASP A 303 6.24 -0.27 -0.59
N GLU A 304 7.44 -0.16 -1.17
CA GLU A 304 8.73 -0.25 -0.47
C GLU A 304 8.91 0.88 0.55
N HIS A 305 8.21 2.01 0.39
CA HIS A 305 8.23 3.08 1.39
C HIS A 305 7.64 2.67 2.74
N SER A 306 6.81 1.62 2.77
CA SER A 306 6.12 1.16 3.99
C SER A 306 6.82 -0.03 4.67
N PHE A 307 7.82 -0.68 4.06
CA PHE A 307 8.36 -1.95 4.55
C PHE A 307 8.98 -1.84 5.97
N LYS A 308 9.67 -0.75 6.25
CA LYS A 308 10.21 -0.46 7.59
C LYS A 308 9.14 -0.29 8.67
N ALA A 309 7.92 0.08 8.29
CA ALA A 309 6.79 0.14 9.23
C ALA A 309 6.52 -1.24 9.80
N TYR A 310 6.43 -2.25 8.93
CA TYR A 310 6.12 -3.62 9.32
C TYR A 310 7.28 -4.28 10.07
N LEU A 311 8.53 -4.00 9.67
CA LEU A 311 9.69 -4.43 10.42
C LEU A 311 9.66 -3.86 11.85
N SER A 312 9.37 -2.56 12.01
CA SER A 312 9.27 -1.92 13.32
C SER A 312 8.19 -2.58 14.19
N ARG A 313 6.98 -2.68 13.66
CA ARG A 313 5.81 -3.29 14.31
C ARG A 313 6.12 -4.68 14.84
N TRP A 314 6.58 -5.56 13.95
CA TRP A 314 6.76 -6.97 14.26
C TRP A 314 8.03 -7.24 15.07
N MET A 315 9.07 -6.42 14.97
CA MET A 315 10.20 -6.47 15.91
C MET A 315 9.75 -6.16 17.34
N GLY A 316 8.91 -5.13 17.53
CA GLY A 316 8.33 -4.79 18.83
C GLY A 316 7.48 -5.94 19.37
N GLN A 317 6.44 -6.32 18.63
CA GLN A 317 5.48 -7.35 19.04
C GLN A 317 6.15 -8.71 19.32
N SER A 318 7.17 -9.10 18.54
CA SER A 318 7.90 -10.35 18.75
C SER A 318 8.59 -10.41 20.12
N THR A 319 8.94 -9.28 20.73
CA THR A 319 9.54 -9.27 22.09
C THR A 319 8.55 -9.70 23.16
N GLN A 320 7.25 -9.55 22.95
CA GLN A 320 6.23 -10.01 23.91
C GLN A 320 6.02 -11.52 23.82
N MET A 321 6.28 -12.11 22.65
CA MET A 321 6.17 -13.55 22.42
C MET A 321 7.46 -14.29 22.80
N ALA A 322 8.61 -13.67 22.51
CA ALA A 322 9.95 -14.18 22.78
C ALA A 322 10.79 -13.15 23.58
N PRO A 323 10.62 -13.05 24.90
CA PRO A 323 11.28 -12.01 25.70
C PRO A 323 12.81 -11.97 25.60
N PHE A 324 13.45 -13.08 25.23
CA PHE A 324 14.91 -13.16 25.11
C PHE A 324 15.50 -12.30 23.97
N ILE A 325 14.68 -11.83 23.01
CA ILE A 325 15.14 -10.90 21.97
C ILE A 325 14.92 -9.42 22.33
N TYR A 326 14.32 -9.12 23.49
CA TYR A 326 13.90 -7.77 23.87
C TYR A 326 15.03 -6.75 23.81
N ASP A 327 16.14 -6.99 24.50
CA ASP A 327 17.24 -6.02 24.62
C ASP A 327 17.82 -5.63 23.26
N LYS A 328 17.96 -6.60 22.34
CA LYS A 328 18.44 -6.35 20.98
C LYS A 328 17.42 -5.55 20.18
N SER A 329 16.17 -6.00 20.14
CA SER A 329 15.11 -5.34 19.37
C SER A 329 14.86 -3.92 19.84
N ILE A 330 14.74 -3.69 21.15
CA ILE A 330 14.41 -2.36 21.68
C ILE A 330 15.55 -1.35 21.46
N ALA A 331 16.81 -1.77 21.54
CA ALA A 331 17.95 -0.90 21.26
C ALA A 331 17.93 -0.41 19.81
N LEU A 332 17.69 -1.31 18.86
CA LEU A 332 17.60 -1.02 17.43
C LEU A 332 16.40 -0.12 17.09
N LEU A 333 15.23 -0.41 17.69
CA LEU A 333 14.01 0.39 17.53
C LEU A 333 14.20 1.81 18.10
N LYS A 334 14.75 1.96 19.31
CA LYS A 334 15.01 3.27 19.92
C LYS A 334 16.00 4.12 19.12
N SER A 335 17.08 3.50 18.64
CA SER A 335 18.04 4.17 17.76
C SER A 335 17.37 4.69 16.48
N SER A 336 16.56 3.84 15.85
CA SER A 336 15.83 4.19 14.63
C SER A 336 14.72 5.22 14.87
N ALA A 337 14.03 5.18 16.02
CA ALA A 337 13.03 6.16 16.40
C ALA A 337 13.64 7.56 16.57
N ASN A 338 14.80 7.68 17.22
CA ASN A 338 15.51 8.96 17.33
C ASN A 338 15.91 9.49 15.94
N ALA A 339 16.45 8.63 15.07
CA ALA A 339 16.86 8.99 13.73
C ALA A 339 15.68 9.41 12.83
N ALA A 340 14.56 8.67 12.92
CA ALA A 340 13.33 8.98 12.21
C ALA A 340 12.77 10.34 12.64
N ALA A 341 12.65 10.58 13.95
CA ALA A 341 12.11 11.82 14.48
C ALA A 341 12.93 13.05 14.09
N ALA A 342 14.27 12.92 14.11
CA ALA A 342 15.20 13.99 13.77
C ALA A 342 15.00 14.56 12.34
N GLN A 343 14.59 13.72 11.39
CA GLN A 343 14.37 14.13 9.99
C GLN A 343 12.91 14.47 9.66
N CYS A 344 11.98 14.35 10.61
CA CYS A 344 10.58 14.72 10.44
C CYS A 344 10.40 16.25 10.48
N THR A 345 10.96 16.94 9.49
CA THR A 345 10.94 18.41 9.33
C THR A 345 10.26 18.85 8.03
N GLY A 346 9.65 17.90 7.30
CA GLY A 346 9.17 18.10 5.95
C GLY A 346 7.77 18.67 5.82
N GLY A 347 7.40 18.98 4.57
CA GLY A 347 6.05 19.39 4.20
C GLY A 347 5.63 20.76 4.75
N SER A 348 4.38 21.14 4.45
CA SER A 348 3.80 22.41 4.93
C SER A 348 3.50 22.42 6.43
N SER A 349 3.33 21.24 7.04
CA SER A 349 3.18 21.09 8.49
C SER A 349 4.50 21.27 9.26
N GLY A 350 5.65 21.11 8.58
CA GLY A 350 6.97 21.09 9.21
C GLY A 350 7.23 19.84 10.04
N THR A 351 6.37 18.82 9.94
CA THR A 351 6.43 17.57 10.70
C THR A 351 6.41 16.31 9.83
N LYS A 352 6.28 16.44 8.49
CA LYS A 352 6.29 15.28 7.61
C LYS A 352 7.63 14.57 7.70
N CYS A 353 7.56 13.26 7.84
CA CYS A 353 8.70 12.37 7.85
C CYS A 353 9.03 11.91 6.43
N GLY A 354 10.31 11.91 6.08
CA GLY A 354 10.85 11.14 4.97
C GLY A 354 11.20 9.72 5.40
N LEU A 355 11.89 8.99 4.54
CA LEU A 355 12.24 7.59 4.75
C LEU A 355 13.70 7.38 5.16
N LYS A 356 14.64 8.17 4.63
CA LYS A 356 16.08 7.96 4.84
C LYS A 356 16.57 8.49 6.19
N TRP A 357 16.25 7.75 7.25
CA TRP A 357 16.60 8.11 8.63
C TRP A 357 18.11 8.18 8.90
N PHE A 358 18.93 7.56 8.06
CA PHE A 358 20.39 7.59 8.15
C PHE A 358 21.04 8.91 7.71
N LEU A 359 20.27 9.90 7.25
CA LEU A 359 20.78 11.21 6.81
C LEU A 359 20.97 12.24 7.95
N ASP A 360 21.14 11.76 9.19
CA ASP A 360 21.47 12.57 10.36
C ASP A 360 20.58 13.82 10.53
N GLY A 361 19.26 13.59 10.61
CA GLY A 361 18.26 14.64 10.77
C GLY A 361 17.94 15.45 9.51
N THR A 362 18.59 15.17 8.37
CA THR A 362 18.24 15.80 7.10
C THR A 362 17.03 15.11 6.48
N TRP A 363 15.94 15.86 6.26
CA TRP A 363 14.80 15.36 5.50
C TRP A 363 15.20 15.06 4.05
N ASP A 364 14.84 13.88 3.57
CA ASP A 364 15.19 13.41 2.22
C ASP A 364 14.32 14.00 1.11
N GLY A 365 13.29 14.79 1.46
CA GLY A 365 12.36 15.40 0.52
C GLY A 365 11.22 14.48 0.07
N SER A 366 11.15 13.25 0.59
CA SER A 366 10.04 12.32 0.35
C SER A 366 8.93 12.49 1.39
N ASP A 367 7.69 12.26 0.96
CA ASP A 367 6.52 12.21 1.83
C ASP A 367 5.47 11.25 1.24
N GLY A 368 4.53 10.82 2.08
CA GLY A 368 3.52 9.84 1.72
C GLY A 368 3.11 8.95 2.89
N VAL A 369 2.11 8.10 2.64
CA VAL A 369 1.53 7.19 3.65
C VAL A 369 2.59 6.23 4.17
N GLY A 370 3.33 5.52 3.31
CA GLY A 370 4.41 4.63 3.72
C GLY A 370 5.45 5.28 4.63
N GLN A 371 5.90 6.51 4.32
CA GLN A 371 6.88 7.23 5.14
C GLN A 371 6.30 7.62 6.52
N GLN A 372 5.06 8.12 6.57
CA GLN A 372 4.43 8.47 7.85
C GLN A 372 4.13 7.21 8.68
N MET A 373 3.72 6.12 8.02
CA MET A 373 3.47 4.83 8.65
C MET A 373 4.76 4.24 9.24
N ALA A 374 5.88 4.33 8.52
CA ALA A 374 7.18 3.88 9.02
C ALA A 374 7.62 4.65 10.26
N ALA A 375 7.45 5.98 10.27
CA ALA A 375 7.73 6.81 11.43
C ALA A 375 6.80 6.50 12.61
N LEU A 376 5.49 6.37 12.37
CA LEU A 376 4.51 6.00 13.38
C LEU A 376 4.87 4.67 14.05
N GLU A 377 5.13 3.64 13.26
CA GLU A 377 5.40 2.30 13.76
C GLU A 377 6.69 2.22 14.58
N VAL A 378 7.76 2.89 14.14
CA VAL A 378 9.01 2.89 14.90
C VAL A 378 8.87 3.66 16.22
N PHE A 379 8.08 4.73 16.26
CA PHE A 379 7.80 5.45 17.51
C PHE A 379 6.98 4.59 18.47
N GLN A 380 5.82 4.11 18.04
CA GLN A 380 4.91 3.38 18.93
C GLN A 380 5.46 2.03 19.38
N SER A 381 6.27 1.36 18.55
CA SER A 381 6.91 0.09 18.93
C SER A 381 7.88 0.21 20.11
N THR A 382 8.40 1.42 20.40
CA THR A 382 9.21 1.65 21.61
C THR A 382 8.39 1.61 22.91
N LEU A 383 7.05 1.66 22.82
CA LEU A 383 6.14 1.53 23.96
C LEU A 383 5.88 0.08 24.38
N VAL A 384 6.43 -0.91 23.66
CA VAL A 384 6.06 -2.33 23.83
C VAL A 384 6.18 -2.89 25.25
N ARG A 385 7.10 -2.39 26.07
CA ARG A 385 7.25 -2.84 27.46
C ARG A 385 6.16 -2.32 28.40
N TYR A 386 5.41 -1.31 27.98
CA TYR A 386 4.39 -0.64 28.78
C TYR A 386 2.97 -1.10 28.46
N ILE A 387 2.81 -1.95 27.45
CA ILE A 387 1.52 -2.54 27.07
C ILE A 387 1.45 -4.01 27.49
N GLY A 388 0.22 -4.51 27.64
CA GLY A 388 -0.03 -5.94 27.85
C GLY A 388 0.31 -6.77 26.61
N ALA A 389 0.58 -8.06 26.79
CA ALA A 389 0.78 -8.97 25.68
C ALA A 389 -0.54 -9.22 24.92
N PRO A 390 -0.48 -9.53 23.61
CA PRO A 390 -1.61 -9.96 22.80
C PRO A 390 -2.50 -10.98 23.50
N LEU A 391 -3.80 -10.71 23.51
CA LEU A 391 -4.82 -11.55 24.12
C LEU A 391 -5.03 -12.84 23.32
N THR A 392 -5.68 -13.80 23.97
CA THR A 392 -6.15 -15.07 23.42
C THR A 392 -7.62 -15.27 23.82
N ASN A 393 -8.28 -16.29 23.31
CA ASN A 393 -9.62 -16.68 23.75
C ASN A 393 -9.70 -17.01 25.26
N SER A 394 -8.58 -17.35 25.89
CA SER A 394 -8.50 -17.74 27.31
C SER A 394 -8.01 -16.61 28.23
N THR A 395 -7.44 -15.54 27.66
CA THR A 395 -6.88 -14.41 28.42
C THR A 395 -7.69 -13.11 28.29
N GLY A 396 -8.95 -13.21 27.83
CA GLY A 396 -9.88 -12.08 27.77
C GLY A 396 -10.13 -11.50 26.38
N GLY A 397 -9.65 -12.16 25.31
CA GLY A 397 -10.01 -11.81 23.94
C GLY A 397 -11.51 -11.99 23.71
N THR A 398 -12.17 -10.96 23.18
CA THR A 398 -13.64 -10.90 23.05
C THR A 398 -14.14 -11.12 21.62
N SER A 399 -13.23 -11.14 20.63
CA SER A 399 -13.60 -11.33 19.23
C SER A 399 -14.11 -12.75 18.99
N ILE A 400 -15.33 -12.85 18.44
CA ILE A 400 -16.04 -14.13 18.28
C ILE A 400 -15.38 -14.97 17.18
N SER A 401 -15.14 -16.27 17.44
CA SER A 401 -14.58 -17.17 16.43
C SER A 401 -15.65 -17.67 15.45
N ASN A 402 -15.26 -17.84 14.19
CA ASN A 402 -15.97 -18.64 13.20
C ASN A 402 -14.93 -19.49 12.45
N PRO A 403 -14.64 -20.72 12.91
CA PRO A 403 -13.62 -21.58 12.29
C PRO A 403 -13.98 -22.00 10.86
N THR A 404 -15.25 -21.90 10.48
CA THR A 404 -15.73 -22.18 9.12
C THR A 404 -15.76 -20.97 8.19
N ALA A 405 -15.35 -19.78 8.64
CA ALA A 405 -15.33 -18.59 7.79
C ALA A 405 -14.43 -18.80 6.56
N GLY A 406 -14.78 -18.23 5.40
CA GLY A 406 -14.02 -18.39 4.15
C GLY A 406 -14.02 -19.80 3.53
N HIS A 407 -14.54 -20.83 4.19
CA HIS A 407 -14.60 -22.18 3.60
C HIS A 407 -15.56 -22.23 2.41
N ASN A 408 -15.03 -22.51 1.22
CA ASN A 408 -15.77 -22.61 -0.05
C ASN A 408 -16.54 -21.33 -0.45
N SER A 409 -16.33 -20.21 0.23
CA SER A 409 -17.02 -18.94 -0.06
C SER A 409 -16.50 -18.31 -1.34
N SER A 410 -15.17 -18.25 -1.49
CA SER A 410 -14.50 -17.59 -2.61
C SER A 410 -13.58 -18.54 -3.36
N ALA A 411 -14.02 -19.80 -3.50
CA ALA A 411 -13.41 -20.71 -4.46
C ALA A 411 -13.52 -20.04 -5.83
N VAL A 412 -12.47 -19.31 -6.23
CA VAL A 412 -12.34 -18.73 -7.57
C VAL A 412 -12.61 -19.91 -8.49
N PRO A 413 -13.80 -19.96 -9.13
CA PRO A 413 -14.13 -21.12 -9.93
C PRO A 413 -13.04 -21.21 -10.99
N PRO A 414 -12.64 -22.41 -11.45
CA PRO A 414 -11.70 -22.54 -12.56
C PRO A 414 -12.08 -21.71 -13.81
N ALA A 415 -13.32 -21.20 -13.85
CA ALA A 415 -13.91 -20.32 -14.86
C ALA A 415 -13.66 -18.80 -14.65
N GLN A 416 -13.09 -18.34 -13.54
CA GLN A 416 -12.59 -16.95 -13.37
C GLN A 416 -11.07 -16.85 -13.56
N ARG A 417 -10.51 -17.75 -14.38
CA ARG A 417 -9.25 -17.46 -15.05
C ARG A 417 -9.52 -16.29 -15.99
N ILE A 418 -9.08 -15.09 -15.64
CA ILE A 418 -8.89 -14.04 -16.64
C ILE A 418 -7.69 -14.49 -17.50
N THR A 419 -7.96 -15.42 -18.41
CA THR A 419 -6.93 -15.87 -19.36
C THR A 419 -6.60 -14.70 -20.28
N PRO A 420 -5.31 -14.50 -20.64
CA PRO A 420 -4.95 -13.50 -21.63
C PRO A 420 -5.83 -13.65 -22.88
N PRO A 421 -6.38 -12.56 -23.44
CA PRO A 421 -7.32 -12.66 -24.55
C PRO A 421 -6.67 -13.39 -25.71
N THR A 422 -7.36 -14.40 -26.22
CA THR A 422 -6.94 -15.21 -27.36
C THR A 422 -6.72 -14.33 -28.58
N LYS A 423 -5.97 -14.82 -29.59
CA LYS A 423 -5.79 -14.08 -30.85
C LYS A 423 -7.15 -13.72 -31.51
N GLY A 424 -8.16 -14.56 -31.33
CA GLY A 424 -9.53 -14.32 -31.81
C GLY A 424 -10.24 -13.19 -31.07
N GLU A 425 -10.15 -13.16 -29.74
CA GLU A 425 -10.75 -12.09 -28.92
C GLU A 425 -10.04 -10.75 -29.12
N LYS A 426 -8.71 -10.75 -29.29
CA LYS A 426 -7.95 -9.54 -29.65
C LYS A 426 -8.39 -9.00 -31.01
N ALA A 427 -8.60 -9.87 -31.99
CA ALA A 427 -9.10 -9.47 -33.31
C ALA A 427 -10.55 -8.96 -33.23
N GLY A 428 -11.41 -9.60 -32.44
CA GLY A 428 -12.79 -9.16 -32.20
C GLY A 428 -12.87 -7.82 -31.49
N ALA A 429 -12.05 -7.60 -30.47
CA ALA A 429 -11.93 -6.32 -29.77
C ALA A 429 -11.46 -5.22 -30.72
N TRP A 430 -10.44 -5.48 -31.55
CA TRP A 430 -9.96 -4.52 -32.55
C TRP A 430 -11.05 -4.19 -33.59
N ALA A 431 -11.78 -5.19 -34.06
CA ALA A 431 -12.90 -5.00 -34.99
C ALA A 431 -14.02 -4.17 -34.36
N LEU A 432 -14.36 -4.43 -33.10
CA LEU A 432 -15.36 -3.67 -32.36
C LEU A 432 -14.91 -2.21 -32.13
N THR A 433 -13.66 -1.99 -31.73
CA THR A 433 -13.09 -0.64 -31.57
C THR A 433 -13.09 0.11 -32.91
N ALA A 434 -12.70 -0.54 -34.01
CA ALA A 434 -12.74 0.05 -35.33
C ALA A 434 -14.18 0.40 -35.74
N PHE A 435 -15.14 -0.49 -35.48
CA PHE A 435 -16.55 -0.23 -35.74
C PHE A 435 -17.09 0.96 -34.94
N ILE A 436 -16.78 1.04 -33.64
CA ILE A 436 -17.17 2.16 -32.78
C ILE A 436 -16.52 3.46 -33.27
N ALA A 437 -15.25 3.44 -33.65
CA ALA A 437 -14.55 4.60 -34.19
C ALA A 437 -15.17 5.08 -35.52
N ILE A 438 -15.54 4.15 -36.41
CA ILE A 438 -16.22 4.46 -37.67
C ILE A 438 -17.61 5.04 -37.40
N MET A 439 -18.37 4.47 -36.47
CA MET A 439 -19.68 4.98 -36.07
C MET A 439 -19.59 6.38 -35.47
N ALA A 440 -18.58 6.63 -34.62
CA ALA A 440 -18.32 7.96 -34.05
C ALA A 440 -17.93 8.96 -35.14
N ALA A 441 -17.05 8.59 -36.07
CA ALA A 441 -16.68 9.43 -37.20
C ALA A 441 -17.88 9.71 -38.13
N TRP A 442 -18.75 8.72 -38.35
CA TRP A 442 -19.97 8.87 -39.14
C TRP A 442 -20.99 9.77 -38.45
N ALA A 443 -21.15 9.66 -37.13
CA ALA A 443 -22.00 10.55 -36.34
C ALA A 443 -21.46 12.00 -36.36
N CYS A 444 -20.15 12.19 -36.21
CA CYS A 444 -19.51 13.50 -36.35
C CYS A 444 -19.72 14.07 -37.76
N TRP A 445 -19.51 13.26 -38.80
CA TRP A 445 -19.79 13.65 -40.19
C TRP A 445 -21.25 14.06 -40.37
N PHE A 446 -22.20 13.23 -39.93
CA PHE A 446 -23.64 13.49 -40.03
C PHE A 446 -24.05 14.81 -39.35
N MET A 447 -23.51 15.11 -38.17
CA MET A 447 -23.76 16.39 -37.49
C MET A 447 -23.19 17.59 -38.26
N CYS A 448 -22.02 17.44 -38.90
CA CYS A 448 -21.42 18.51 -39.70
C CYS A 448 -22.18 18.79 -41.01
N ILE A 449 -22.77 17.79 -41.67
CA ILE A 449 -23.60 18.01 -42.87
C ILE A 449 -24.93 18.69 -42.53
N THR A 450 -25.55 18.37 -41.38
CA THR A 450 -26.78 19.07 -40.96
C THR A 450 -26.53 20.55 -40.61
N ALA A 451 -25.33 20.90 -40.15
CA ALA A 451 -24.93 22.30 -39.95
C ALA A 451 -24.72 23.06 -41.28
N TRP A 452 -24.38 22.35 -42.36
CA TRP A 452 -24.15 22.93 -43.68
C TRP A 452 -25.45 23.16 -44.46
N GLU A 453 -26.46 22.32 -44.27
CA GLU A 453 -27.80 22.50 -44.89
C GLU A 453 -28.60 23.64 -44.26
N SER A 454 -28.39 23.97 -42.98
CA SER A 454 -28.98 25.17 -42.36
C SER A 454 -28.43 26.48 -42.93
N ASP A 455 -27.19 26.50 -43.45
CA ASP A 455 -26.61 27.70 -44.07
C ASP A 455 -27.00 27.85 -45.56
N LEU A 456 -27.38 26.76 -46.24
CA LEU A 456 -27.77 26.79 -47.65
C LEU A 456 -29.26 27.09 -47.88
N THR A 457 -30.12 26.86 -46.89
CA THR A 457 -31.56 27.18 -46.96
C THR A 457 -31.90 28.62 -46.55
N GLY A 458 -30.94 29.37 -45.98
CA GLY A 458 -31.10 30.79 -45.62
C GLY A 458 -30.99 31.78 -46.79
N ALA A 459 -30.64 31.31 -47.99
CA ALA A 459 -30.29 32.16 -49.14
C ALA A 459 -31.24 32.02 -50.34
N ALA A 460 -32.55 31.85 -50.13
CA ALA A 460 -33.53 32.01 -51.21
C ALA A 460 -34.95 32.25 -50.70
N THR A 461 -35.28 33.49 -50.29
CA THR A 461 -36.55 34.17 -50.59
C THR A 461 -36.51 35.60 -50.04
N ALA A 462 -36.21 36.57 -50.90
CA ALA A 462 -36.60 37.95 -50.70
C ALA A 462 -37.99 38.15 -51.34
N GLY A 463 -38.98 38.62 -50.58
CA GLY A 463 -40.24 39.09 -51.18
C GLY A 463 -41.49 39.00 -50.32
N VAL A 464 -41.72 40.03 -49.49
CA VAL A 464 -43.01 40.68 -49.23
C VAL A 464 -44.20 39.80 -48.79
N PHE A 465 -44.60 39.88 -47.51
CA PHE A 465 -46.01 40.05 -47.13
C PHE A 465 -46.16 40.64 -45.71
N GLY A 466 -46.68 41.87 -45.66
CA GLY A 466 -47.72 42.32 -44.73
C GLY A 466 -47.46 42.35 -43.22
N GLU A 467 -47.29 43.56 -42.68
CA GLU A 467 -47.45 43.92 -41.27
C GLU A 467 -48.70 43.32 -40.60
N ARG A 468 -48.57 42.95 -39.32
CA ARG A 468 -49.50 43.37 -38.26
C ARG A 468 -48.88 43.22 -36.86
N ARG A 469 -48.64 44.39 -36.24
CA ARG A 469 -48.92 44.81 -34.83
C ARG A 469 -48.73 43.79 -33.67
N ALA A 470 -48.24 44.13 -32.48
CA ALA A 470 -47.68 45.34 -31.87
C ALA A 470 -47.32 45.02 -30.39
N VAL A 471 -46.45 45.86 -29.79
CA VAL A 471 -46.26 46.19 -28.34
C VAL A 471 -45.64 45.05 -27.47
N VAL A 472 -44.58 45.22 -26.67
CA VAL A 472 -44.38 46.17 -25.55
C VAL A 472 -42.90 46.51 -25.29
N MET A 473 -42.72 47.74 -24.80
CA MET A 473 -41.54 48.53 -24.46
C MET A 473 -40.61 47.98 -23.36
N GLY A 474 -39.31 48.35 -23.45
CA GLY A 474 -38.55 48.83 -22.29
C GLY A 474 -37.05 48.51 -22.26
N GLY A 475 -36.19 49.54 -22.39
CA GLY A 475 -34.86 49.55 -21.74
C GLY A 475 -33.64 49.95 -22.58
N ASN A 476 -33.24 51.22 -22.48
CA ASN A 476 -32.07 51.89 -23.08
C ASN A 476 -30.68 51.29 -22.77
N GLY A 477 -29.71 51.50 -23.69
CA GLY A 477 -28.28 51.52 -23.35
C GLY A 477 -27.33 51.65 -24.56
N LYS A 478 -26.95 52.88 -24.91
CA LYS A 478 -26.10 53.28 -26.06
C LYS A 478 -24.62 52.87 -25.91
N GLY A 479 -23.93 52.66 -27.05
CA GLY A 479 -22.47 52.89 -27.14
C GLY A 479 -21.78 52.26 -28.35
N ARG A 480 -21.58 53.04 -29.42
CA ARG A 480 -20.89 52.69 -30.68
C ARG A 480 -19.38 52.46 -30.51
N ALA A 481 -18.85 51.57 -31.36
CA ALA A 481 -17.44 51.38 -31.66
C ALA A 481 -16.89 52.37 -32.70
N GLY A 482 -15.55 52.49 -32.75
CA GLY A 482 -14.74 52.91 -33.90
C GLY A 482 -13.29 52.46 -33.63
N GLU A 483 -12.69 51.54 -34.39
CA GLU A 483 -12.04 51.73 -35.71
C GLU A 483 -10.83 52.70 -35.62
N THR A 484 -9.63 52.48 -36.18
CA THR A 484 -9.11 51.70 -37.33
C THR A 484 -7.57 51.73 -37.28
N GLY A 485 -6.85 50.70 -37.77
CA GLY A 485 -6.09 50.75 -39.04
C GLY A 485 -4.57 50.58 -38.76
N ILE A 486 -3.66 50.05 -39.59
CA ILE A 486 -3.55 49.78 -41.05
C ILE A 486 -2.44 48.69 -41.26
N PRO A 487 -2.40 47.95 -42.39
CA PRO A 487 -1.57 46.74 -42.63
C PRO A 487 -0.46 46.89 -43.71
N LEU A 488 0.08 45.73 -44.18
CA LEU A 488 0.85 45.38 -45.42
C LEU A 488 2.37 45.09 -45.25
N ASN A 489 2.81 43.81 -45.38
CA ASN A 489 3.31 43.06 -46.57
C ASN A 489 4.81 43.36 -46.90
N ARG A 490 5.72 42.49 -47.36
CA ARG A 490 5.68 41.31 -48.26
C ARG A 490 7.06 40.55 -48.22
N TRP A 491 7.01 39.20 -48.30
CA TRP A 491 7.72 38.24 -49.20
C TRP A 491 9.22 37.82 -49.08
N MET A 492 9.36 36.47 -49.09
CA MET A 492 10.34 35.57 -49.75
C MET A 492 11.76 35.32 -49.20
N GLY A 493 11.96 34.09 -48.70
CA GLY A 493 12.73 33.05 -49.41
C GLY A 493 14.24 32.94 -49.14
N GLY A 494 14.70 31.78 -48.64
CA GLY A 494 16.11 31.40 -48.65
C GLY A 494 16.40 30.15 -47.81
N ALA A 495 16.77 29.06 -48.49
CA ALA A 495 17.20 27.78 -47.93
C ALA A 495 18.66 27.81 -47.43
N ILE A 496 19.08 26.83 -46.61
CA ILE A 496 20.25 25.92 -46.83
C ILE A 496 20.61 25.11 -45.55
N SER A 497 20.89 23.82 -45.81
CA SER A 497 21.49 22.66 -45.08
C SER A 497 22.19 22.85 -43.73
N VAL A 498 22.04 21.97 -42.72
CA VAL A 498 22.50 20.56 -42.59
C VAL A 498 24.03 20.41 -42.76
N HIS A 499 24.71 20.06 -41.67
CA HIS A 499 26.03 19.44 -41.67
C HIS A 499 26.04 18.30 -40.65
N GLU A 500 26.22 17.08 -41.14
CA GLU A 500 26.73 15.91 -40.42
C GLU A 500 28.22 16.09 -40.14
N GLU A 501 28.68 15.61 -38.99
CA GLU A 501 29.90 14.79 -38.94
C GLU A 501 29.89 13.89 -37.70
N GLU A 502 30.45 12.71 -37.89
CA GLU A 502 30.15 11.44 -37.24
C GLU A 502 31.43 10.84 -36.61
N TRP A 503 31.27 9.84 -35.71
CA TRP A 503 32.26 8.87 -35.17
C TRP A 503 33.14 9.30 -33.98
N GLY A 504 33.31 8.52 -32.89
CA GLY A 504 32.75 7.23 -32.48
C GLY A 504 33.52 6.68 -31.26
N SER A 505 32.86 5.94 -30.35
CA SER A 505 33.40 4.75 -29.65
C SER A 505 32.38 4.15 -28.65
N THR A 506 31.65 3.16 -29.15
CA THR A 506 31.36 1.85 -28.54
C THR A 506 31.52 1.64 -27.02
N ARG A 507 30.38 1.44 -26.32
CA ARG A 507 30.20 0.29 -25.42
C ARG A 507 28.72 -0.12 -25.29
N TYR A 508 28.49 -1.34 -25.77
CA TYR A 508 27.34 -2.26 -25.69
C TYR A 508 26.15 -1.89 -24.79
N ARG A 509 24.99 -1.68 -25.43
CA ARG A 509 23.64 -1.74 -24.86
C ARG A 509 22.84 -2.80 -25.64
N ARG A 510 22.24 -3.76 -24.94
CA ARG A 510 21.15 -4.66 -25.41
C ARG A 510 20.19 -4.70 -24.21
N ARG A 511 19.09 -3.93 -24.15
CA ARG A 511 17.78 -4.06 -24.82
C ARG A 511 17.22 -5.49 -24.80
N ASP A 512 16.36 -5.71 -23.81
CA ASP A 512 14.98 -6.19 -23.93
C ASP A 512 14.69 -7.14 -25.09
N HIS A 513 14.43 -8.40 -24.76
CA HIS A 513 13.34 -9.15 -25.35
C HIS A 513 12.92 -10.28 -24.40
N PHE A 514 11.62 -10.28 -24.11
CA PHE A 514 10.83 -11.38 -23.57
C PHE A 514 11.17 -12.72 -24.24
N ALA A 515 11.43 -13.74 -23.43
CA ALA A 515 11.13 -15.16 -23.66
C ALA A 515 11.13 -15.92 -22.33
#